data_AF-D9UQF4-F1
#
_entry.id   AF-D9UQF4-F1
#
_cell.length_a   1.000
_cell.length_b   1.000
_cell.length_c   1.000
_cell.angle_alpha   90.00
_cell.angle_beta   90.00
_cell.angle_gamma   90.00
#
_symmetry.space_group_name_H-M   'P 1'
#
loop_
_entity.id
_entity.type
_entity.pdbx_description
1 polymer ?
#
loop_
_entity_poly.entity_id
_entity_poly.type
_entity_poly.pdbx_seq_one_letter_code
_entity_poly.pdbx_strand_id
1 'polypeptide(L)'
;SRRRSSPDAYQCGYCTPGQLCSALGLLAEAEAGHPSLVTPPGRPPGPVPLDDAEIRERLSGNLCRCGAYPHLVRAVAEVAR
;
A
#
# COMPACT_ATOMS: atom_id res chain seq x y z
N SER A 1 -27.82 5.43 -11.72
CA SER A 1 -26.74 4.99 -12.63
C SER A 1 -25.38 5.48 -12.14
N ARG A 2 -24.71 4.71 -11.28
CA ARG A 2 -23.24 4.67 -11.16
C ARG A 2 -22.94 3.42 -10.33
N ARG A 3 -22.72 2.32 -11.06
CA ARG A 3 -22.15 1.09 -10.52
C ARG A 3 -20.88 1.50 -9.78
N ARG A 4 -20.68 0.93 -8.60
CA ARG A 4 -19.46 1.09 -7.80
C ARG A 4 -18.32 0.54 -8.66
N SER A 5 -17.65 1.41 -9.42
CA SER A 5 -16.54 1.05 -10.28
C SER A 5 -15.43 0.47 -9.42
N SER A 6 -14.85 -0.63 -9.89
CA SER A 6 -13.55 -1.12 -9.41
C SER A 6 -12.60 0.06 -9.19
N PRO A 7 -11.78 0.10 -8.12
CA PRO A 7 -10.81 1.16 -7.97
C PRO A 7 -9.84 1.09 -9.15
N ASP A 8 -9.86 2.11 -10.01
CA ASP A 8 -8.86 2.28 -11.06
C ASP A 8 -7.52 2.65 -10.39
N ALA A 9 -6.81 1.64 -9.90
CA ALA A 9 -5.53 1.77 -9.19
C ALA A 9 -4.38 2.22 -10.09
N TYR A 10 -4.64 2.43 -11.39
CA TYR A 10 -3.69 2.91 -12.38
C TYR A 10 -4.38 3.78 -13.44
N GLN A 11 -3.59 4.61 -14.13
CA GLN A 11 -4.04 5.39 -15.29
C GLN A 11 -3.02 5.21 -16.43
N CYS A 12 -1.98 6.05 -16.51
CA CYS A 12 -0.99 5.96 -17.58
C CYS A 12 -0.10 4.70 -17.53
N GLY A 13 -0.11 3.98 -16.40
CA GLY A 13 0.66 2.75 -16.20
C GLY A 13 2.15 2.96 -15.88
N TYR A 14 2.70 4.18 -16.05
CA TYR A 14 4.15 4.41 -15.94
C TYR A 14 4.73 4.03 -14.57
N CYS A 15 4.06 4.42 -13.48
CA CYS A 15 4.49 4.07 -12.12
C CYS A 15 4.05 2.67 -11.68
N THR A 16 3.15 2.01 -12.41
CA THR A 16 2.47 0.79 -11.96
C THR A 16 3.43 -0.37 -11.65
N PRO A 17 4.47 -0.67 -12.46
CA PRO A 17 5.41 -1.73 -12.11
C PRO A 17 6.12 -1.51 -10.77
N GLY A 18 6.60 -0.28 -10.51
CA GLY A 18 7.24 0.07 -9.23
C GLY A 18 6.27 -0.04 -8.05
N GLN A 19 5.05 0.46 -8.23
CA GLN A 19 3.99 0.35 -7.23
C GLN A 19 3.66 -1.11 -6.87
N LEU A 20 3.57 -2.01 -7.86
CA LEU A 20 3.29 -3.43 -7.63
C LEU A 20 4.44 -4.13 -6.92
N CYS A 21 5.68 -3.89 -7.35
CA CYS A 21 6.87 -4.46 -6.69
C CYS A 21 6.96 -4.02 -5.23
N SER A 22 6.76 -2.72 -4.96
CA SER A 22 6.75 -2.22 -3.58
C SER A 22 5.54 -2.69 -2.77
N ALA A 23 4.38 -2.91 -3.39
CA ALA A 23 3.23 -3.52 -2.72
C ALA A 23 3.50 -4.97 -2.32
N LEU A 24 4.20 -5.76 -3.14
CA LEU A 24 4.63 -7.11 -2.74
C LEU A 24 5.67 -7.05 -1.62
N GLY A 25 6.64 -6.13 -1.72
CA GLY A 25 7.67 -5.91 -0.70
C GLY A 25 7.07 -5.55 0.66
N LEU A 26 6.16 -4.56 0.70
CA LEU A 26 5.56 -4.12 1.96
C LEU A 26 4.72 -5.22 2.63
N LEU A 27 4.05 -6.09 1.86
CA LEU A 27 3.29 -7.21 2.41
C LEU A 27 4.22 -8.21 3.09
N ALA A 28 5.34 -8.54 2.44
CA ALA A 28 6.35 -9.44 2.99
C ALA A 28 7.05 -8.84 4.23
N GLU A 29 7.40 -7.56 4.19
CA GLU A 29 8.00 -6.84 5.33
C GLU A 29 7.05 -6.77 6.51
N ALA A 30 5.77 -6.49 6.26
CA ALA A 30 4.75 -6.46 7.30
C ALA A 30 4.60 -7.85 7.93
N GLU A 31 4.50 -8.91 7.13
CA GLU A 31 4.43 -10.29 7.64
C GLU A 31 5.66 -10.66 8.47
N ALA A 32 6.85 -10.24 8.05
CA ALA A 32 8.10 -10.43 8.79
C ALA A 32 8.21 -9.56 10.06
N GLY A 33 7.26 -8.65 10.30
CA GLY A 33 7.24 -7.76 11.46
C GLY A 33 8.19 -6.57 11.38
N HIS A 34 8.67 -6.22 10.18
CA HIS A 34 9.53 -5.04 10.00
C HIS A 34 8.74 -3.75 10.24
N PRO A 35 9.18 -2.88 11.18
CA PRO A 35 8.49 -1.63 11.46
C PRO A 35 8.69 -0.61 10.33
N SER A 36 7.72 0.28 10.17
CA SER A 36 7.85 1.50 9.36
C SER A 36 7.97 2.74 10.26
N LEU A 37 8.05 3.93 9.65
CA LEU A 37 8.06 5.20 10.39
C LEU A 37 6.78 5.42 11.22
N VAL A 38 5.65 4.86 10.79
CA VAL A 38 4.37 5.02 11.48
C VAL A 38 4.04 3.87 12.42
N THR A 39 4.91 2.84 12.52
CA THR A 39 4.74 1.77 13.50
C THR A 39 4.97 2.31 14.92
N PRO A 40 4.05 2.09 15.87
CA PRO A 40 4.23 2.55 17.25
C PRO A 40 5.49 1.98 17.91
N PRO A 41 6.28 2.80 18.62
CA PRO A 41 7.46 2.31 19.35
C PRO A 41 7.04 1.36 20.47
N GLY A 42 7.86 0.34 20.73
CA GLY A 42 7.61 -0.64 21.80
C GLY A 42 6.52 -1.68 21.49
N ARG A 43 6.03 -1.71 20.24
CA ARG A 43 5.11 -2.75 19.78
C ARG A 43 5.72 -4.17 19.95
N PRO A 44 4.94 -5.17 20.38
CA PRO A 44 5.42 -6.54 20.50
C PRO A 44 5.87 -7.12 19.15
N PRO A 45 6.81 -8.08 19.15
CA PRO A 45 7.22 -8.80 17.93
C PRO A 45 6.05 -9.50 17.23
N GLY A 46 6.12 -9.60 15.90
CA GLY A 46 5.14 -10.29 15.06
C GLY A 46 4.68 -9.46 13.85
N PRO A 47 3.78 -10.01 13.02
CA PRO A 47 3.31 -9.34 11.80
C PRO A 47 2.72 -7.95 12.05
N VAL A 48 3.09 -6.98 11.22
CA VAL A 48 2.61 -5.60 11.24
C VAL A 48 1.20 -5.50 10.69
N PRO A 49 0.21 -5.03 11.48
CA PRO A 49 -1.11 -4.71 10.95
C PRO A 49 -1.00 -3.63 9.87
N LEU A 50 -1.49 -3.92 8.68
CA LEU A 50 -1.48 -2.99 7.56
C LEU A 50 -2.77 -2.16 7.53
N ASP A 51 -2.72 -1.00 8.17
CA ASP A 51 -3.75 0.03 8.03
C ASP A 51 -3.42 1.03 6.90
N ASP A 52 -4.33 1.98 6.65
CA ASP A 52 -4.16 3.00 5.63
C ASP A 52 -2.88 3.84 5.82
N ALA A 53 -2.43 4.05 7.06
CA ALA A 53 -1.24 4.83 7.35
C ALA A 53 0.04 4.03 7.05
N GLU A 54 0.10 2.78 7.49
CA GLU A 54 1.21 1.86 7.20
C GLU A 54 1.38 1.62 5.70
N ILE A 55 0.29 1.36 4.98
CA ILE A 55 0.35 1.14 3.53
C ILE A 55 0.84 2.40 2.81
N ARG A 56 0.37 3.59 3.22
CA ARG A 56 0.80 4.85 2.61
C ARG A 56 2.25 5.18 2.90
N GLU A 57 2.73 4.92 4.10
CA GLU A 57 4.13 5.15 4.46
C GLU A 57 5.03 4.25 3.62
N ARG A 58 4.71 2.95 3.55
CA ARG A 58 5.52 1.95 2.84
C ARG A 58 5.51 2.12 1.32
N LEU A 59 4.44 2.68 0.74
CA LEU A 59 4.36 2.99 -0.70
C LEU A 59 4.87 4.39 -1.06
N SER A 60 5.18 5.25 -0.07
CA SER A 60 5.52 6.67 -0.30
C SER A 60 6.73 6.89 -1.22
N GLY A 61 7.63 5.92 -1.30
CA GLY A 61 8.78 5.93 -2.21
C GLY A 61 8.43 5.84 -3.70
N ASN A 62 7.16 5.55 -4.05
CA ASN A 62 6.71 5.44 -5.43
C ASN A 62 5.75 6.58 -5.79
N LEU A 63 6.22 7.50 -6.65
CA LEU A 63 5.44 8.66 -7.06
C LEU A 63 4.46 8.31 -8.20
N CYS A 64 3.20 8.72 -8.04
CA CYS A 64 2.16 8.63 -9.07
C CYS A 64 1.74 10.03 -9.53
N ARG A 65 2.10 10.42 -10.75
CA ARG A 65 1.75 11.75 -11.29
C ARG A 65 0.29 11.86 -11.73
N CYS A 66 -0.35 10.75 -12.05
CA CYS A 66 -1.76 10.70 -12.47
C CYS A 66 -2.76 10.89 -11.33
N GLY A 67 -2.31 10.78 -10.07
CA GLY A 67 -3.20 10.87 -8.90
C GLY A 67 -3.98 9.59 -8.59
N ALA A 68 -3.59 8.43 -9.16
CA ALA A 68 -4.23 7.14 -8.85
C ALA A 68 -3.82 6.55 -7.48
N TYR A 69 -2.88 7.18 -6.77
CA TYR A 69 -2.30 6.69 -5.51
C TYR A 69 -3.35 6.30 -4.44
N PRO A 70 -4.40 7.10 -4.14
CA PRO A 70 -5.40 6.70 -3.15
C PRO A 70 -6.18 5.44 -3.54
N HIS A 71 -6.35 5.17 -4.85
CA HIS A 71 -7.01 3.96 -5.33
C HIS A 71 -6.08 2.74 -5.22
N LEU A 72 -4.79 2.92 -5.48
CA LEU A 72 -3.78 1.88 -5.23
C LEU A 72 -3.72 1.49 -3.75
N VAL A 73 -3.66 2.46 -2.83
CA VAL A 73 -3.64 2.18 -1.38
C VAL A 73 -4.86 1.35 -0.97
N ARG A 74 -6.05 1.70 -1.46
CA ARG A 74 -7.27 0.91 -1.22
C ARG A 74 -7.19 -0.49 -1.79
N ALA A 75 -6.68 -0.65 -3.02
CA ALA A 75 -6.51 -1.96 -3.64
C ALA A 75 -5.54 -2.85 -2.84
N VAL A 76 -4.44 -2.29 -2.34
CA VAL A 76 -3.51 -3.02 -1.46
C VAL A 76 -4.17 -3.39 -0.14
N ALA A 77 -4.92 -2.47 0.48
CA ALA A 77 -5.65 -2.74 1.72
C ALA A 77 -6.74 -3.83 1.55
N GLU A 78 -7.32 -3.98 0.36
CA GLU A 78 -8.26 -5.05 0.06
C GLU A 78 -7.58 -6.43 -0.01
N VAL A 79 -6.35 -6.50 -0.52
CA VAL A 79 -5.57 -7.75 -0.64
C VAL A 79 -4.86 -8.12 0.66
N ALA A 80 -4.54 -7.15 1.52
CA ALA A 80 -3.88 -7.37 2.81
C ALA A 80 -4.82 -7.95 3.90
N ARG A 81 -6.10 -8.17 3.59
CA ARG A 81 -7.10 -8.77 4.49
C ARG A 81 -7.13 -10.28 4.33
#